data_AF-A0A7X7AM46-F1
#
_entry.id   AF-A0A7X7AM46-F1
#
_cell.length_a   1.000
_cell.length_b   1.000
_cell.length_c   1.000
_cell.angle_alpha   90.00
_cell.angle_beta   90.00
_cell.angle_gamma   90.00
#
_symmetry.space_group_name_H-M   'P 1'
#
loop_
_entity.id
_entity.type
_entity.pdbx_description
1 polymer ?
#
loop_
_entity_poly.entity_id
_entity_poly.type
_entity_poly.pdbx_seq_one_letter_code
_entity_poly.pdbx_strand_id
1 'polypeptide(L)' 'MNSILHFSGSAVLSSFRREQLLKRFSALGLPVADISGQYEHYVWLESPLDAAAQGQLERLLDYGTPSGSKPEG' A
#
# COMPACT_ATOMS: atom_id res chain seq x y z
N MET A 1 15.55 16.23 16.96
CA MET A 1 14.71 16.77 15.87
C MET A 1 13.90 15.60 15.38
N ASN A 2 12.60 15.56 15.66
CA ASN A 2 11.79 14.40 15.30
C ASN A 2 11.30 14.55 13.86
N SER A 3 11.40 13.49 13.08
CA SER A 3 11.01 13.49 11.67
C SER A 3 10.08 12.32 11.37
N ILE A 4 9.04 12.57 10.58
CA ILE A 4 8.18 11.52 10.04
C ILE A 4 8.69 11.18 8.65
N LEU A 5 9.03 9.92 8.42
CA LEU A 5 9.29 9.38 7.10
C LEU A 5 8.01 8.75 6.55
N HIS A 6 7.81 8.89 5.25
CA HIS A 6 6.66 8.36 4.52
C HIS A 6 7.13 7.37 3.47
N PHE A 7 6.56 6.17 3.48
CA PHE A 7 6.84 5.12 2.50
C PHE A 7 5.55 4.57 1.92
N SER A 8 5.45 4.56 0.59
CA SER A 8 4.32 3.91 -0.09
C SER A 8 4.60 2.42 -0.25
N GLY A 9 3.70 1.62 0.29
CA GLY A 9 3.74 0.16 0.24
C GLY A 9 2.93 -0.41 -0.91
N SER A 10 2.80 -1.74 -0.91
CA SER A 10 2.18 -2.48 -2.02
C SER A 10 0.66 -2.30 -2.07
N ALA A 11 0.06 -2.72 -3.19
CA ALA A 11 -1.39 -2.65 -3.36
C ALA A 11 -2.12 -3.51 -2.30
N VAL A 12 -3.09 -2.91 -1.63
CA VAL A 12 -3.89 -3.57 -0.57
C VAL A 12 -5.04 -4.39 -1.14
N LEU A 13 -5.49 -4.03 -2.35
CA LEU A 13 -6.64 -4.66 -3.01
C LEU A 13 -6.15 -5.61 -4.09
N SER A 14 -6.45 -6.89 -3.92
CA SER A 14 -6.41 -7.84 -5.04
C SER A 14 -7.54 -7.57 -6.03
N SER A 15 -7.40 -8.06 -7.27
CA SER A 15 -8.44 -7.98 -8.30
C SER A 15 -9.81 -8.46 -7.79
N PHE A 16 -9.84 -9.58 -7.07
CA PHE A 16 -11.06 -10.14 -6.49
C PHE A 16 -11.72 -9.21 -5.46
N ARG A 17 -10.95 -8.64 -4.52
CA ARG A 17 -11.49 -7.70 -3.51
C ARG A 17 -11.99 -6.42 -4.15
N ARG A 18 -11.26 -5.91 -5.16
CA ARG A 18 -11.65 -4.74 -5.95
C ARG A 18 -13.01 -4.97 -6.63
N GLU A 19 -13.18 -6.09 -7.34
CA GLU A 19 -14.44 -6.43 -7.99
C GLU A 19 -15.59 -6.58 -7.00
N GLN A 20 -15.33 -7.17 -5.82
CA GLN A 20 -16.35 -7.29 -4.77
C GLN A 20 -16.81 -5.92 -4.26
N LEU A 21 -15.89 -4.96 -4.09
CA LEU A 21 -16.22 -3.59 -3.69
C LEU A 21 -17.01 -2.85 -4.77
N LEU A 22 -16.60 -2.95 -6.03
CA LEU A 22 -17.33 -2.34 -7.15
C LEU A 22 -18.76 -2.87 -7.27
N LYS A 23 -18.97 -4.18 -7.07
CA LYS A 23 -20.32 -4.77 -7.01
C LYS A 23 -21.16 -4.18 -5.89
N ARG A 24 -20.58 -3.96 -4.70
CA ARG A 24 -21.27 -3.30 -3.57
C ARG A 24 -21.62 -1.86 -3.89
N PHE A 25 -20.73 -1.10 -4.51
CA PHE A 25 -21.00 0.27 -4.93
C PHE A 25 -22.14 0.34 -5.95
N SER A 26 -22.13 -0.55 -6.94
CA SER A 26 -23.21 -0.65 -7.92
C SER A 26 -24.55 -1.01 -7.27
N ALA A 27 -24.58 -1.93 -6.30
CA ALA A 27 -25.80 -2.28 -5.57
C ALA A 27 -26.37 -1.12 -4.74
N LEU A 28 -25.51 -0.19 -4.30
CA LEU A 28 -25.90 1.04 -3.61
C LEU A 28 -26.23 2.21 -4.57
N GLY A 29 -26.17 2.00 -5.89
CA GLY A 29 -26.40 3.05 -6.88
C GLY A 29 -25.28 4.09 -6.95
N LEU A 30 -24.09 3.79 -6.45
CA LEU A 30 -22.95 4.70 -6.48
C LEU A 30 -22.21 4.59 -7.83
N PRO A 31 -21.95 5.70 -8.53
CA PRO A 31 -21.29 5.70 -9.83
C PRO A 31 -19.76 5.59 -9.71
N VAL A 32 -19.27 4.50 -9.12
CA VAL A 32 -17.82 4.24 -8.95
C VAL A 32 -17.30 3.38 -10.11
N ALA A 33 -16.40 3.92 -10.92
CA ALA A 33 -15.86 3.24 -12.10
C ALA A 33 -14.73 2.25 -11.77
N ASP A 34 -13.81 2.61 -10.87
CA ASP A 34 -12.74 1.72 -10.38
C ASP A 34 -12.32 2.13 -8.96
N ILE A 35 -11.63 1.23 -8.26
CA ILE A 35 -11.06 1.49 -6.94
C ILE A 35 -9.67 0.85 -6.80
N SER A 36 -8.71 1.63 -6.36
CA SER A 36 -7.37 1.16 -5.99
C SER A 36 -7.06 1.54 -4.55
N GLY A 37 -6.08 0.86 -3.96
CA GLY A 37 -5.59 1.17 -2.63
C GLY A 37 -4.18 0.65 -2.46
N GLN A 38 -3.37 1.41 -1.72
CA GLN A 38 -2.00 1.08 -1.37
C GLN A 38 -1.81 1.22 0.14
N TYR A 39 -0.86 0.47 0.70
CA TYR A 39 -0.43 0.73 2.06
C TYR A 39 0.39 2.02 2.10
N GLU A 40 0.23 2.81 3.15
CA GLU A 40 1.08 3.97 3.44
C GLU A 40 1.69 3.76 4.82
N HIS A 41 3.01 3.83 4.91
CA HIS A 41 3.76 3.64 6.15
C HIS A 41 4.32 4.99 6.61
N TYR A 42 3.94 5.38 7.82
CA TYR A 42 4.45 6.58 8.48
C TYR A 42 5.35 6.13 9.62
N VAL A 43 6.64 6.46 9.52
CA VAL A 43 7.65 6.08 10.52
C VAL A 43 8.07 7.32 11.28
N TRP A 44 7.74 7.36 12.56
CA TRP A 44 8.18 8.41 13.46
C TRP A 44 9.60 8.12 13.95
N LEU A 45 10.51 9.07 13.76
CA LEU A 45 11.90 8.97 14.20
C LEU A 45 12.22 10.02 15.25
N GLU A 46 12.86 9.59 16.33
CA GLU A 46 13.41 10.47 17.37
C GLU A 46 14.80 11.00 17.02
N SER A 47 15.47 10.37 16.04
CA SER A 47 16.79 10.75 15.52
C SER A 47 16.89 10.41 14.03
N PRO A 48 17.64 11.19 13.23
CA PRO A 48 17.77 10.94 11.80
C PRO A 48 18.44 9.58 11.54
N LEU A 49 17.92 8.86 10.55
CA LEU A 49 18.55 7.62 10.06
C LEU A 49 19.71 7.98 9.11
N ASP A 50 20.79 7.20 9.18
CA ASP A 50 21.80 7.22 8.14
C ASP A 50 21.32 6.47 6.88
N ALA A 51 22.07 6.59 5.79
CA ALA A 51 21.71 6.00 4.50
C ALA A 51 21.61 4.45 4.55
N ALA A 52 22.39 3.79 5.41
CA ALA A 52 22.35 2.33 5.53
C ALA A 52 21.08 1.88 6.27
N ALA A 53 20.75 2.56 7.36
CA ALA A 53 19.55 2.29 8.15
C ALA A 53 18.27 2.65 7.38
N GLN A 54 18.29 3.72 6.56
CA GLN A 54 17.19 4.04 5.67
C GLN A 54 16.97 2.92 4.63
N GLY A 55 18.03 2.45 3.97
CA GLY A 55 17.93 1.36 3.01
C GLY A 55 17.45 0.04 3.63
N GLN A 56 17.80 -0.23 4.89
CA GLN A 56 17.28 -1.38 5.62
C GLN A 56 15.78 -1.22 5.94
N LEU A 57 15.36 -0.03 6.36
CA LEU A 57 13.96 0.26 6.65
C LEU A 57 13.09 0.11 5.40
N GLU A 58 13.54 0.63 4.27
CA GLU A 58 12.84 0.47 2.98
C GLU A 58 12.64 -1.01 2.63
N ARG A 59 13.67 -1.85 2.79
CA ARG A 59 13.56 -3.30 2.54
C ARG A 59 12.63 -4.02 3.52
N LEU A 60 12.57 -3.59 4.77
CA LEU A 60 11.65 -4.16 5.76
C LEU A 60 10.19 -3.80 5.44
N LEU A 61 9.96 -2.65 4.81
CA LEU A 61 8.64 -2.17 4.39
C LEU A 61 8.23 -2.72 3.01
N ASP A 62 9.17 -3.28 2.25
CA ASP A 62 8.92 -3.98 0.98
C ASP A 62 8.51 -5.44 1.22
N TYR A 63 7.39 -5.64 1.91
CA TYR A 63 6.88 -6.96 2.29
C TYR A 63 5.66 -7.42 1.48
N GLY A 64 5.26 -6.67 0.45
CA GLY A 64 4.02 -6.90 -0.29
C GLY A 64 4.24 -7.16 -1.77
N THR A 65 3.39 -8.00 -2.36
CA THR A 65 3.41 -8.28 -3.79
C THR A 65 3.15 -6.99 -4.59
N PRO A 66 4.01 -6.61 -5.55
CA PRO A 66 3.77 -5.41 -6.35
C PRO A 66 2.43 -5.54 -7.09
N SER A 67 1.70 -4.43 -7.16
CA SER A 67 0.42 -4.32 -7.84
C SER A 67 0.52 -4.84 -9.28
N GLY A 68 0.18 -6.09 -9.53
CA GLY A 68 0.20 -6.66 -10.89
C GLY A 68 0.78 -8.07 -11.07
N SER A 69 1.38 -8.72 -10.05
CA SER A 69 1.75 -10.12 -10.25
C SER A 69 0.50 -11.02 -10.14
N LYS A 70 0.01 -11.42 -11.32
CA LYS A 70 -0.94 -12.51 -11.53
C LYS A 70 -0.67 -13.67 -10.54
N PRO A 71 -1.67 -14.17 -9.80
CA PRO A 71 -1.47 -15.41 -9.05
C PRO A 71 -1.21 -16.54 -10.05
N GLU A 72 -0.03 -17.13 -10.00
CA GLU A 72 0.25 -18.44 -10.58
C GLU A 72 -0.42 -19.51 -9.71
N GLY A 73 -1.18 -20.40 -10.35
CA GLY A 73 -1.62 -21.69 -9.79
C GLY A 73 -2.98 -21.71 -9.16
#